data_AF-A0A9P0VX29-F1
#
_entry.id   AF-A0A9P0VX29-F1
#
_cell.length_a   1.000
_cell.length_b   1.000
_cell.length_c   1.000
_cell.angle_alpha   90.00
_cell.angle_beta   90.00
_cell.angle_gamma   90.00
#
_symmetry.space_group_name_H-M   'P 1'
#
loop_
_entity.id
_entity.type
_entity.pdbx_description
1 polymer ?
#
loop_
_entity_poly.entity_id
_entity_poly.type
_entity_poly.pdbx_seq_one_letter_code
_entity_poly.pdbx_strand_id
1 'polypeptide(L)'
;MSGGFISVREGVAASIFLAIYTIYLGLTGLIVYREGWRTTYTFLLVFGIFRVSGQLCGVVFSKLGIEHWQWLIAYLVLTAEGYFTLVLTSFHFLANAQVTVHGTSWLRPTKKEIHAAHAGESKMQIKCAEMNTFAFVFHWLLIPANALVISGGTMLTGVDADKWSQEGKKIATSKALRCSGQATFLAETIVLVAFAIYVYKSERVRNYTMKALFFAFPFLLVRGIFGILSIFLDRMNYFKISNYDENGLSAYFIACEYTMATTMEFISACTLISVYYHDRYYGKFSNKERIIEPLTEEESDSKGV
;
A
#
# COMPACT_ATOMS: atom_id res chain seq x y z
N MET A 1 -26.80 -29.24 -7.41
CA MET A 1 -25.69 -28.26 -7.48
C MET A 1 -25.73 -27.43 -6.22
N SER A 2 -24.93 -27.79 -5.23
CA SER A 2 -24.79 -27.02 -3.98
C SER A 2 -24.04 -25.73 -4.30
N GLY A 3 -24.67 -24.57 -4.07
CA GLY A 3 -24.08 -23.23 -4.29
C GLY A 3 -22.98 -22.86 -3.29
N GLY A 4 -22.13 -23.81 -2.89
CA GLY A 4 -21.05 -23.62 -1.93
C GLY A 4 -19.71 -23.26 -2.58
N PHE A 5 -18.79 -22.74 -1.78
CA PHE A 5 -17.39 -22.52 -2.19
C PHE A 5 -16.65 -23.84 -2.38
N ILE A 6 -15.73 -23.89 -3.37
CA ILE A 6 -14.79 -25.01 -3.51
C ILE A 6 -13.77 -24.95 -2.38
N SER A 7 -13.24 -23.75 -2.07
CA SER A 7 -12.50 -23.52 -0.84
C SER A 7 -13.34 -22.77 0.18
N VAL A 8 -14.00 -23.54 1.06
CA VAL A 8 -14.92 -22.98 2.07
C VAL A 8 -14.22 -22.00 3.01
N ARG A 9 -13.02 -22.35 3.49
CA ARG A 9 -12.29 -21.53 4.47
C ARG A 9 -11.85 -20.19 3.87
N GLU A 10 -11.31 -20.24 2.65
CA GLU A 10 -10.86 -19.04 1.94
C GLU A 10 -12.05 -18.16 1.60
N GLY A 11 -13.12 -18.74 1.04
CA GLY A 11 -14.33 -18.01 0.66
C GLY A 11 -15.00 -17.34 1.85
N VAL A 12 -15.05 -17.98 3.02
CA VAL A 12 -15.56 -17.38 4.26
C VAL A 12 -14.68 -16.21 4.70
N ALA A 13 -13.36 -16.38 4.78
CA ALA A 13 -12.45 -15.31 5.16
C ALA A 13 -12.53 -14.12 4.19
N ALA A 14 -12.47 -14.38 2.89
CA ALA A 14 -12.59 -13.38 1.84
C ALA A 14 -13.92 -12.63 1.91
N SER A 15 -15.03 -13.32 2.19
CA SER A 15 -16.36 -12.71 2.32
C SER A 15 -16.46 -11.79 3.54
N ILE A 16 -15.91 -12.21 4.68
CA ILE A 16 -15.87 -11.37 5.89
C ILE A 16 -15.06 -10.09 5.62
N PHE A 17 -13.87 -10.24 5.02
CA PHE A 17 -13.04 -9.09 4.73
C PHE A 17 -13.61 -8.20 3.62
N LEU A 18 -14.29 -8.78 2.63
CA LEU A 18 -15.04 -8.03 1.63
C LEU A 18 -16.11 -7.15 2.29
N ALA A 19 -16.88 -7.70 3.24
CA ALA A 19 -17.90 -6.94 3.95
C ALA A 19 -17.30 -5.75 4.73
N ILE A 20 -16.26 -5.99 5.54
CA ILE A 20 -15.67 -4.90 6.35
C ILE A 20 -14.94 -3.86 5.49
N TYR A 21 -14.27 -4.26 4.40
CA TYR A 21 -13.65 -3.31 3.47
C TYR A 21 -14.68 -2.55 2.66
N THR A 22 -15.86 -3.12 2.40
CA THR A 22 -16.97 -2.39 1.76
C THR A 22 -17.50 -1.30 2.68
N ILE A 23 -17.64 -1.58 3.98
CA ILE A 23 -18.00 -0.56 4.98
C ILE A 23 -16.91 0.53 5.02
N TYR A 24 -15.64 0.13 5.10
CA TYR A 24 -14.51 1.06 5.06
C TYR A 24 -14.52 1.94 3.80
N LEU A 25 -14.78 1.36 2.63
CA LEU A 25 -14.88 2.05 1.35
C LEU A 25 -16.03 3.06 1.34
N GLY A 26 -17.19 2.70 1.90
CA GLY A 26 -18.30 3.63 2.09
C GLY A 26 -17.91 4.82 2.96
N LEU A 27 -17.23 4.57 4.08
CA LEU A 27 -16.77 5.62 4.99
C LEU A 27 -15.74 6.55 4.34
N THR A 28 -14.70 6.02 3.68
CA THR A 28 -13.71 6.84 2.97
C THR A 28 -14.33 7.58 1.79
N GLY A 29 -15.27 6.95 1.08
CA GLY A 29 -16.02 7.59 -0.02
C GLY A 29 -16.82 8.80 0.46
N LEU A 30 -17.49 8.70 1.61
CA LEU A 30 -18.20 9.83 2.21
C LEU A 30 -17.26 10.97 2.63
N ILE A 31 -16.06 10.64 3.13
CA ILE A 31 -15.04 11.64 3.48
C ILE A 31 -14.57 12.37 2.22
N VAL A 32 -14.16 11.65 1.19
CA VAL A 32 -13.69 12.24 -0.07
C VAL A 32 -14.79 13.01 -0.80
N TYR A 33 -16.05 12.54 -0.74
CA TYR A 33 -17.18 13.28 -1.30
C TYR A 33 -17.38 14.65 -0.61
N ARG A 34 -17.14 14.74 0.70
CA ARG A 34 -17.29 15.98 1.47
C ARG A 34 -16.11 16.92 1.33
N GLU A 35 -14.89 16.40 1.35
CA GLU A 35 -13.67 17.22 1.40
C GLU A 35 -13.01 17.41 0.02
N GLY A 36 -13.38 16.58 -0.95
CA GLY A 36 -12.86 16.61 -2.31
C GLY A 36 -11.73 15.60 -2.57
N TRP A 37 -11.43 15.44 -3.87
CA TRP A 37 -10.52 14.42 -4.43
C TRP A 37 -9.03 14.76 -4.34
N ARG A 38 -8.67 15.95 -3.84
CA ARG A 38 -7.26 16.39 -3.74
C ARG A 38 -6.73 16.33 -2.31
N THR A 39 -7.27 15.42 -1.50
CA THR A 39 -6.94 15.23 -0.08
C THR A 39 -6.16 13.93 0.15
N THR A 40 -5.46 13.81 1.27
CA THR A 40 -4.73 12.58 1.60
C THR A 40 -5.67 11.39 1.80
N TYR A 41 -6.93 11.68 2.17
CA TYR A 41 -8.01 10.69 2.26
C TYR A 41 -8.39 10.07 0.91
N THR A 42 -8.03 10.70 -0.21
CA THR A 42 -8.22 10.10 -1.54
C THR A 42 -7.35 8.85 -1.72
N PHE A 43 -6.13 8.83 -1.17
CA PHE A 43 -5.32 7.61 -1.17
C PHE A 43 -5.93 6.51 -0.30
N LEU A 44 -6.54 6.85 0.84
CA LEU A 44 -7.28 5.88 1.66
C LEU A 44 -8.52 5.33 0.95
N LEU A 45 -9.20 6.16 0.14
CA LEU A 45 -10.28 5.71 -0.73
C LEU A 45 -9.76 4.72 -1.79
N VAL A 46 -8.67 5.07 -2.49
CA VAL A 46 -8.03 4.19 -3.48
C VAL A 46 -7.58 2.86 -2.85
N PHE A 47 -7.00 2.90 -1.65
CA PHE A 47 -6.71 1.71 -0.86
C PHE A 47 -7.97 0.85 -0.63
N GLY A 48 -9.07 1.47 -0.22
CA GLY A 48 -10.36 0.78 -0.05
C GLY A 48 -10.84 0.11 -1.34
N ILE A 49 -10.71 0.78 -2.49
CA ILE A 49 -11.09 0.23 -3.81
C ILE A 49 -10.24 -1.00 -4.14
N PHE A 50 -8.92 -0.91 -3.98
CA PHE A 50 -8.02 -2.04 -4.24
C PHE A 50 -8.33 -3.23 -3.33
N ARG A 51 -8.61 -2.98 -2.04
CA ARG A 51 -8.92 -4.06 -1.10
C ARG A 51 -10.28 -4.71 -1.35
N VAL A 52 -11.34 -3.92 -1.62
CA VAL A 52 -12.64 -4.49 -2.00
C VAL A 52 -12.51 -5.32 -3.29
N SER A 53 -11.81 -4.79 -4.29
CA SER A 53 -11.61 -5.49 -5.57
C SER A 53 -10.79 -6.77 -5.37
N GLY A 54 -9.72 -6.71 -4.57
CA GLY A 54 -8.91 -7.88 -4.23
C GLY A 54 -9.74 -8.94 -3.52
N GLN A 55 -10.45 -8.59 -2.44
CA GLN A 55 -11.30 -9.54 -1.71
C GLN A 55 -12.42 -10.12 -2.59
N LEU A 56 -13.00 -9.34 -3.51
CA LEU A 56 -13.95 -9.85 -4.49
C LEU A 56 -13.30 -10.91 -5.40
N CYS A 57 -12.09 -10.64 -5.92
CA CYS A 57 -11.34 -11.64 -6.69
C CYS A 57 -11.06 -12.91 -5.87
N GLY A 58 -10.74 -12.77 -4.58
CA GLY A 58 -10.55 -13.90 -3.66
C GLY A 58 -11.81 -14.74 -3.46
N VAL A 59 -12.97 -14.10 -3.28
CA VAL A 59 -14.27 -14.79 -3.19
C VAL A 59 -14.58 -15.55 -4.50
N VAL A 60 -14.35 -14.90 -5.65
CA VAL A 60 -14.60 -15.53 -6.96
C VAL A 60 -13.63 -16.70 -7.18
N PHE A 61 -12.35 -16.54 -6.86
CA PHE A 61 -11.37 -17.61 -6.92
C PHE A 61 -11.73 -18.78 -6.00
N SER A 62 -12.14 -18.51 -4.75
CA SER A 62 -12.60 -19.54 -3.81
C SER A 62 -13.82 -20.33 -4.31
N LYS A 63 -14.65 -19.70 -5.15
CA LYS A 63 -15.84 -20.31 -5.76
C LYS A 63 -15.50 -21.11 -7.01
N LEU A 64 -14.62 -20.59 -7.86
CA LEU A 64 -14.31 -21.16 -9.17
C LEU A 64 -13.15 -22.17 -9.14
N GLY A 65 -12.27 -22.09 -8.14
CA GLY A 65 -11.15 -23.00 -7.96
C GLY A 65 -9.92 -22.66 -8.80
N ILE A 66 -8.93 -23.57 -8.75
CA ILE A 66 -7.58 -23.36 -9.29
C ILE A 66 -7.53 -23.20 -10.81
N GLU A 67 -8.54 -23.73 -11.53
CA GLU A 67 -8.65 -23.62 -12.99
C GLU A 67 -8.72 -22.17 -13.46
N HIS A 68 -9.22 -21.26 -12.60
CA HIS A 68 -9.36 -19.84 -12.89
C HIS A 68 -8.29 -18.99 -12.20
N TRP A 69 -7.01 -19.35 -12.38
CA TRP A 69 -5.84 -18.68 -11.81
C TRP A 69 -5.74 -17.18 -12.16
N GLN A 70 -6.44 -16.68 -13.17
CA GLN A 70 -6.50 -15.26 -13.49
C GLN A 70 -7.09 -14.44 -12.33
N TRP A 71 -8.08 -14.99 -11.61
CA TRP A 71 -8.64 -14.34 -10.41
C TRP A 71 -7.63 -14.30 -9.27
N LEU A 72 -6.80 -15.33 -9.12
CA LEU A 72 -5.71 -15.35 -8.15
C LEU A 72 -4.65 -14.28 -8.50
N ILE A 73 -4.32 -14.12 -9.78
CA ILE A 73 -3.43 -13.01 -10.19
C ILE A 73 -4.04 -11.67 -9.83
N ALA A 74 -5.31 -11.44 -10.21
CA ALA A 74 -5.98 -10.18 -9.92
C ALA A 74 -5.99 -9.91 -8.40
N TYR A 75 -6.29 -10.93 -7.59
CA TYR A 75 -6.20 -10.87 -6.13
C TYR A 75 -4.81 -10.44 -5.64
N LEU A 76 -3.75 -11.06 -6.14
CA LEU A 76 -2.36 -10.76 -5.75
C LEU A 76 -1.95 -9.35 -6.15
N VAL A 77 -2.29 -8.92 -7.36
CA VAL A 77 -1.98 -7.58 -7.88
C VAL A 77 -2.70 -6.52 -7.06
N LEU A 78 -4.02 -6.65 -6.90
CA LEU A 78 -4.84 -5.68 -6.16
C LEU A 78 -4.43 -5.60 -4.68
N THR A 79 -4.02 -6.72 -4.09
CA THR A 79 -3.49 -6.74 -2.72
C THR A 79 -2.13 -6.06 -2.62
N ALA A 80 -1.24 -6.24 -3.61
CA ALA A 80 0.04 -5.52 -3.66
C ALA A 80 -0.16 -4.01 -3.81
N GLU A 81 -1.05 -3.57 -4.71
CA GLU A 81 -1.42 -2.16 -4.90
C GLU A 81 -2.03 -1.53 -3.64
N GLY A 82 -2.84 -2.30 -2.91
CA GLY A 82 -3.38 -1.87 -1.62
C GLY A 82 -2.27 -1.55 -0.62
N TYR A 83 -1.31 -2.46 -0.44
CA TYR A 83 -0.18 -2.22 0.47
C TYR A 83 0.68 -1.03 0.04
N PHE A 84 1.00 -0.93 -1.26
CA PHE A 84 1.71 0.21 -1.84
C PHE A 84 1.02 1.54 -1.48
N THR A 85 -0.30 1.61 -1.72
CA THR A 85 -1.09 2.81 -1.46
C THR A 85 -1.05 3.19 0.01
N LEU A 86 -1.06 2.21 0.92
CA LEU A 86 -1.06 2.45 2.36
C LEU A 86 0.30 2.95 2.90
N VAL A 87 1.42 2.44 2.37
CA VAL A 87 2.76 2.94 2.67
C VAL A 87 2.91 4.37 2.18
N LEU A 88 2.49 4.64 0.94
CA LEU A 88 2.49 5.98 0.36
C LEU A 88 1.61 6.96 1.15
N THR A 89 0.43 6.52 1.56
CA THR A 89 -0.48 7.32 2.40
C THR A 89 0.19 7.69 3.72
N SER A 90 0.88 6.75 4.35
CA SER A 90 1.57 6.98 5.61
C SER A 90 2.70 8.03 5.48
N PHE A 91 3.41 8.04 4.34
CA PHE A 91 4.36 9.10 3.99
C PHE A 91 3.66 10.47 3.87
N HIS A 92 2.52 10.54 3.20
CA HIS A 92 1.75 11.78 3.08
C HIS A 92 1.23 12.29 4.43
N PHE A 93 0.72 11.41 5.30
CA PHE A 93 0.32 11.79 6.65
C PHE A 93 1.50 12.31 7.47
N LEU A 94 2.71 11.76 7.28
CA LEU A 94 3.90 12.25 7.96
C LEU A 94 4.29 13.65 7.50
N ALA A 95 4.31 13.89 6.19
CA ALA A 95 4.56 15.23 5.65
C ALA A 95 3.48 16.23 6.11
N ASN A 96 2.20 15.85 6.07
CA ASN A 96 1.11 16.71 6.55
C ASN A 96 1.22 17.02 8.04
N ALA A 97 1.72 16.08 8.85
CA ALA A 97 1.94 16.33 10.26
C ALA A 97 2.97 17.44 10.50
N GLN A 98 4.05 17.49 9.71
CA GLN A 98 5.03 18.58 9.75
C GLN A 98 4.42 19.91 9.30
N VAL A 99 3.73 19.92 8.15
CA VAL A 99 3.08 21.12 7.60
C VAL A 99 2.10 21.73 8.60
N THR A 100 1.37 20.89 9.34
CA THR A 100 0.40 21.36 10.34
C THR A 100 1.04 22.20 11.45
N VAL A 101 2.29 21.89 11.81
CA VAL A 101 3.04 22.55 12.89
C VAL A 101 3.94 23.67 12.37
N HIS A 102 4.70 23.42 11.30
CA HIS A 102 5.73 24.33 10.79
C HIS A 102 5.29 25.14 9.56
N GLY A 103 4.13 24.84 8.98
CA GLY A 103 3.66 25.42 7.70
C GLY A 103 4.32 24.80 6.46
N THR A 104 5.49 24.18 6.63
CA THR A 104 6.30 23.57 5.57
C THR A 104 6.71 22.14 5.94
N SER A 105 7.16 21.36 4.95
CA SER A 105 7.71 20.01 5.17
C SER A 105 8.86 19.77 4.21
N TRP A 106 10.03 19.41 4.75
CA TRP A 106 11.18 19.01 3.94
C TRP A 106 11.04 17.60 3.35
N LEU A 107 10.13 16.77 3.88
CA LEU A 107 9.80 15.47 3.30
C LEU A 107 9.07 15.66 1.96
N ARG A 108 8.17 16.65 1.89
CA ARG A 108 7.42 17.00 0.69
C ARG A 108 7.33 18.53 0.52
N PRO A 109 8.43 19.19 0.13
CA PRO A 109 8.41 20.61 -0.17
C PRO A 109 7.60 20.87 -1.44
N THR A 110 6.89 21.99 -1.49
CA THR A 110 6.21 22.48 -2.69
C THR A 110 7.22 23.03 -3.67
N LYS A 111 6.87 23.09 -4.96
CA LYS A 111 7.71 23.75 -5.98
C LYS A 111 8.04 25.19 -5.57
N LYS A 112 7.08 25.93 -5.02
CA LYS A 112 7.30 27.30 -4.52
C LYS A 112 8.35 27.36 -3.41
N GLU A 113 8.32 26.43 -2.46
CA GLU A 113 9.31 26.34 -1.38
C GLU A 113 10.71 26.02 -1.92
N ILE A 114 10.82 25.10 -2.88
CA ILE A 114 12.08 24.74 -3.54
C ILE A 114 12.64 25.95 -4.31
N HIS A 115 11.81 26.58 -5.16
CA HIS A 115 12.21 27.75 -5.93
C HIS A 115 12.61 28.94 -5.05
N ALA A 116 11.94 29.12 -3.91
CA ALA A 116 12.32 30.16 -2.94
C ALA A 116 13.65 29.83 -2.25
N ALA A 117 13.89 28.57 -1.88
CA ALA A 117 15.14 28.13 -1.25
C ALA A 117 16.36 28.23 -2.20
N HIS A 118 16.13 28.06 -3.50
CA HIS A 118 17.14 28.11 -4.55
C HIS A 118 17.05 29.38 -5.42
N ALA A 119 16.52 30.47 -4.85
CA ALA A 119 16.40 31.75 -5.54
C ALA A 119 17.80 32.31 -5.85
N GLY A 120 18.19 32.28 -7.13
CA GLY A 120 19.52 32.71 -7.60
C GLY A 120 20.35 31.58 -8.21
N GLU A 121 19.88 30.33 -8.13
CA GLU A 121 20.52 29.20 -8.80
C GLU A 121 20.07 29.07 -10.27
N SER A 122 20.86 28.33 -11.05
CA SER A 122 20.49 28.04 -12.44
C SER A 122 19.26 27.13 -12.51
N LYS A 123 18.51 27.22 -13.62
CA LYS A 123 17.34 26.34 -13.88
C LYS A 123 17.67 24.85 -13.73
N MET A 124 18.89 24.45 -14.10
CA MET A 124 19.34 23.07 -13.99
C MET A 124 19.52 22.62 -12.52
N GLN A 125 20.03 23.51 -11.66
CA GLN A 125 20.18 23.20 -10.23
C GLN A 125 18.82 23.10 -9.53
N ILE A 126 17.89 24.00 -9.83
CA ILE A 126 16.51 23.94 -9.30
C ILE A 126 15.84 22.62 -9.69
N LYS A 127 15.94 22.22 -10.96
CA LYS A 127 15.38 20.93 -11.43
C LYS A 127 16.03 19.73 -10.73
N CYS A 128 17.34 19.80 -10.46
CA CYS A 128 18.04 18.77 -9.69
C CYS A 128 17.53 18.70 -8.24
N ALA A 129 17.31 19.85 -7.60
CA ALA A 129 16.74 19.93 -6.26
C ALA A 129 15.32 19.34 -6.19
N GLU A 130 14.48 19.61 -7.19
CA GLU A 130 13.15 19.00 -7.31
C GLU A 130 13.21 17.46 -7.40
N MET A 131 14.13 16.93 -8.21
CA MET A 131 14.34 15.48 -8.37
C MET A 131 15.00 14.83 -7.14
N ASN A 132 15.67 15.59 -6.30
CA ASN A 132 16.34 15.07 -5.10
C ASN A 132 15.48 15.20 -3.83
N THR A 133 14.18 15.45 -3.97
CA THR A 133 13.26 15.46 -2.82
C THR A 133 13.01 14.04 -2.32
N PHE A 134 12.87 13.88 -1.00
CA PHE A 134 12.55 12.57 -0.41
C PHE A 134 11.25 11.99 -0.97
N ALA A 135 10.24 12.82 -1.23
CA ALA A 135 9.01 12.39 -1.87
C ALA A 135 9.24 11.79 -3.26
N PHE A 136 10.11 12.38 -4.08
CA PHE A 136 10.44 11.88 -5.42
C PHE A 136 11.19 10.55 -5.34
N VAL A 137 12.22 10.47 -4.50
CA VAL A 137 13.00 9.23 -4.29
C VAL A 137 12.10 8.10 -3.78
N PHE A 138 11.21 8.39 -2.82
CA PHE A 138 10.28 7.42 -2.26
C PHE A 138 9.31 6.87 -3.32
N HIS A 139 8.73 7.72 -4.18
CA HIS A 139 7.87 7.25 -5.27
C HIS A 139 8.64 6.44 -6.31
N TRP A 140 9.83 6.88 -6.69
CA TRP A 140 10.66 6.21 -7.70
C TRP A 140 11.20 4.85 -7.25
N LEU A 141 11.29 4.60 -5.95
CA LEU A 141 11.64 3.30 -5.41
C LEU A 141 10.43 2.37 -5.25
N LEU A 142 9.29 2.91 -4.78
CA LEU A 142 8.06 2.14 -4.60
C LEU A 142 7.50 1.59 -5.92
N ILE A 143 7.54 2.35 -7.02
CA ILE A 143 6.96 1.92 -8.31
C ILE A 143 7.66 0.65 -8.86
N PRO A 144 9.01 0.63 -9.01
CA PRO A 144 9.72 -0.59 -9.37
C PRO A 144 9.54 -1.72 -8.37
N ALA A 145 9.54 -1.42 -7.06
CA ALA A 145 9.33 -2.43 -6.02
C ALA A 145 7.99 -3.15 -6.21
N ASN A 146 6.92 -2.38 -6.47
CA ASN A 146 5.60 -2.92 -6.74
C ASN A 146 5.58 -3.77 -8.02
N ALA A 147 6.21 -3.28 -9.09
CA ALA A 147 6.35 -4.04 -10.34
C ALA A 147 7.09 -5.38 -10.14
N LEU A 148 8.13 -5.42 -9.30
CA LEU A 148 8.87 -6.64 -8.94
C LEU A 148 8.00 -7.63 -8.16
N VAL A 149 7.20 -7.14 -7.19
CA VAL A 149 6.24 -7.98 -6.45
C VAL A 149 5.23 -8.61 -7.40
N ILE A 150 4.61 -7.80 -8.27
CA ILE A 150 3.59 -8.26 -9.21
C ILE A 150 4.20 -9.25 -10.21
N SER A 151 5.31 -8.89 -10.87
CA SER A 151 5.97 -9.73 -11.87
C SER A 151 6.43 -11.06 -11.27
N GLY A 152 6.99 -11.03 -10.06
CA GLY A 152 7.37 -12.25 -9.36
C GLY A 152 6.15 -13.07 -8.92
N GLY A 153 5.05 -12.43 -8.53
CA GLY A 153 3.77 -13.08 -8.20
C GLY A 153 3.12 -13.77 -9.39
N THR A 154 3.17 -13.17 -10.58
CA THR A 154 2.52 -13.71 -11.78
C THR A 154 3.36 -14.73 -12.53
N MET A 155 4.69 -14.73 -12.38
CA MET A 155 5.57 -15.60 -13.16
C MET A 155 5.29 -17.11 -12.99
N LEU A 156 4.79 -17.54 -11.83
CA LEU A 156 4.52 -18.96 -11.54
C LEU A 156 3.11 -19.41 -11.93
N THR A 157 2.29 -18.53 -12.48
CA THR A 157 0.93 -18.88 -12.88
C THR A 157 0.96 -19.74 -14.13
N GLY A 158 0.16 -20.81 -14.15
CA GLY A 158 0.07 -21.73 -15.27
C GLY A 158 1.25 -22.70 -15.43
N VAL A 159 2.15 -22.81 -14.43
CA VAL A 159 3.16 -23.87 -14.41
C VAL A 159 2.49 -25.19 -14.02
N ASP A 160 2.62 -26.22 -14.88
CA ASP A 160 2.10 -27.56 -14.60
C ASP A 160 2.73 -28.14 -13.33
N ALA A 161 1.88 -28.73 -12.48
CA ALA A 161 2.27 -29.49 -11.29
C ALA A 161 3.42 -30.46 -11.53
N ASP A 162 3.32 -31.21 -12.62
CA ASP A 162 4.21 -32.32 -12.96
C ASP A 162 5.57 -31.83 -13.49
N LYS A 163 5.66 -30.57 -13.92
CA LYS A 163 6.88 -29.93 -14.41
C LYS A 163 7.52 -28.99 -13.39
N TRP A 164 6.97 -28.91 -12.17
CA TRP A 164 7.44 -28.02 -11.11
C TRP A 164 8.94 -28.21 -10.79
N SER A 165 9.42 -29.45 -10.81
CA SER A 165 10.84 -29.78 -10.58
C SER A 165 11.76 -29.36 -11.73
N GLN A 166 11.22 -29.24 -12.94
CA GLN A 166 11.97 -28.85 -14.15
C GLN A 166 12.05 -27.32 -14.29
N GLU A 167 11.11 -26.59 -13.70
CA GLU A 167 11.01 -25.12 -13.72
C GLU A 167 11.79 -24.42 -12.60
N GLY A 168 12.80 -25.09 -12.01
CA GLY A 168 13.55 -24.60 -10.84
C GLY A 168 14.13 -23.20 -11.03
N LYS A 169 14.62 -22.86 -12.23
CA LYS A 169 15.10 -21.51 -12.55
C LYS A 169 14.00 -20.46 -12.49
N LYS A 170 12.82 -20.75 -13.04
CA LYS A 170 11.66 -19.86 -13.06
C LYS A 170 11.13 -19.61 -11.64
N ILE A 171 11.09 -20.66 -10.81
CA ILE A 171 10.74 -20.58 -9.38
C ILE A 171 11.73 -19.69 -8.64
N ALA A 172 13.03 -19.88 -8.85
CA ALA A 172 14.06 -19.06 -8.22
C ALA A 172 13.94 -17.58 -8.62
N THR A 173 13.74 -17.28 -9.91
CA THR A 173 13.55 -15.91 -10.39
C THR A 173 12.29 -15.27 -9.81
N SER A 174 11.15 -15.98 -9.81
CA SER A 174 9.91 -15.50 -9.19
C SER A 174 10.10 -15.14 -7.72
N LYS A 175 10.70 -16.04 -6.93
CA LYS A 175 10.99 -15.81 -5.51
C LYS A 175 11.90 -14.60 -5.32
N ALA A 176 12.95 -14.48 -6.15
CA ALA A 176 13.88 -13.37 -6.10
C ALA A 176 13.19 -12.02 -6.37
N LEU A 177 12.38 -11.91 -7.44
CA LEU A 177 11.67 -10.67 -7.77
C LEU A 177 10.70 -10.27 -6.64
N ARG A 178 9.89 -11.22 -6.13
CA ARG A 178 8.99 -10.96 -5.00
C ARG A 178 9.76 -10.51 -3.76
N CYS A 179 10.89 -11.16 -3.48
CA CYS A 179 11.69 -10.88 -2.30
C CYS A 179 12.30 -9.49 -2.39
N SER A 180 12.88 -9.12 -3.54
CA SER A 180 13.42 -7.79 -3.77
C SER A 180 12.36 -6.71 -3.60
N GLY A 181 11.18 -6.88 -4.21
CA GLY A 181 10.09 -5.92 -4.07
C GLY A 181 9.58 -5.78 -2.63
N GLN A 182 9.30 -6.89 -1.94
CA GLN A 182 8.85 -6.87 -0.53
C GLN A 182 9.92 -6.32 0.42
N ALA A 183 11.20 -6.61 0.16
CA ALA A 183 12.32 -6.07 0.92
C ALA A 183 12.44 -4.56 0.75
N THR A 184 12.26 -4.03 -0.47
CA THR A 184 12.23 -2.58 -0.70
C THR A 184 11.09 -1.91 0.07
N PHE A 185 9.86 -2.46 0.00
CA PHE A 185 8.73 -1.92 0.79
C PHE A 185 9.00 -1.94 2.30
N LEU A 186 9.60 -3.01 2.82
CA LEU A 186 9.94 -3.09 4.24
C LEU A 186 11.03 -2.06 4.60
N ALA A 187 12.05 -1.91 3.76
CA ALA A 187 13.11 -0.92 3.96
C ALA A 187 12.54 0.51 3.96
N GLU A 188 11.67 0.84 3.02
CA GLU A 188 11.00 2.14 2.96
C GLU A 188 10.08 2.39 4.16
N THR A 189 9.39 1.35 4.63
CA THR A 189 8.60 1.42 5.86
C THR A 189 9.50 1.73 7.06
N ILE A 190 10.66 1.07 7.18
CA ILE A 190 11.64 1.34 8.25
C ILE A 190 12.17 2.77 8.17
N VAL A 191 12.52 3.24 6.97
CA VAL A 191 12.95 4.63 6.74
C VAL A 191 11.84 5.61 7.14
N LEU A 192 10.59 5.32 6.81
CA LEU A 192 9.44 6.13 7.19
C LEU A 192 9.26 6.18 8.72
N VAL A 193 9.43 5.04 9.42
CA VAL A 193 9.44 5.02 10.90
C VAL A 193 10.58 5.88 11.44
N ALA A 194 11.78 5.78 10.86
CA ALA A 194 12.92 6.58 11.28
C ALA A 194 12.67 8.09 11.08
N PHE A 195 12.09 8.50 9.96
CA PHE A 195 11.65 9.88 9.74
C PHE A 195 10.59 10.32 10.73
N ALA A 196 9.60 9.48 11.04
CA ALA A 196 8.61 9.81 12.06
C ALA A 196 9.23 10.00 13.45
N ILE A 197 10.20 9.15 13.84
CA ILE A 197 10.95 9.30 15.09
C ILE A 197 11.75 10.60 15.09
N TYR A 198 12.42 10.92 13.98
CA TYR A 198 13.20 12.15 13.83
C TYR A 198 12.29 13.39 13.96
N VAL A 199 11.19 13.45 13.22
CA VAL A 199 10.21 14.53 13.26
C VAL A 199 9.58 14.67 14.65
N TYR A 200 9.30 13.56 15.32
CA TYR A 200 8.74 13.58 16.68
C TYR A 200 9.73 14.11 17.73
N LYS A 201 11.01 13.71 17.66
CA LYS A 201 12.04 14.04 18.66
C LYS A 201 12.75 15.36 18.38
N SER A 202 13.26 15.53 17.16
CA SER A 202 14.09 16.68 16.77
C SER A 202 13.23 17.91 16.50
N GLU A 203 12.16 17.76 15.73
CA GLU A 203 11.28 18.89 15.35
C GLU A 203 10.12 19.11 16.33
N ARG A 204 9.99 18.24 17.34
CA ARG A 204 8.95 18.31 18.38
C ARG A 204 7.52 18.35 17.84
N VAL A 205 7.26 17.74 16.68
CA VAL A 205 5.92 17.59 16.09
C VAL A 205 5.18 16.48 16.85
N ARG A 206 4.23 16.86 17.71
CA ARG A 206 3.50 15.93 18.61
C ARG A 206 1.97 15.98 18.43
N ASN A 207 1.51 16.17 17.20
CA ASN A 207 0.08 16.20 16.88
C ASN A 207 -0.55 14.79 16.89
N TYR A 208 -1.88 14.73 16.76
CA TYR A 208 -2.62 13.47 16.74
C TYR A 208 -2.21 12.57 15.57
N THR A 209 -1.97 13.17 14.40
CA THR A 209 -1.46 12.47 13.21
C THR A 209 -0.19 11.66 13.49
N MET A 210 0.76 12.22 14.26
CA MET A 210 1.95 11.46 14.68
C MET A 210 1.64 10.29 15.58
N LYS A 211 0.71 10.44 16.52
CA LYS A 211 0.29 9.34 17.39
C LYS A 211 -0.38 8.23 16.58
N ALA A 212 -1.25 8.59 15.63
CA ALA A 212 -1.89 7.65 14.73
C ALA A 212 -0.85 6.90 13.86
N LEU A 213 0.16 7.60 13.31
CA LEU A 213 1.23 6.97 12.56
C LEU A 213 2.07 6.01 13.42
N PHE A 214 2.47 6.41 14.63
CA PHE A 214 3.17 5.50 15.55
C PHE A 214 2.36 4.28 15.93
N PHE A 215 1.02 4.40 16.01
CA PHE A 215 0.15 3.25 16.24
C PHE A 215 0.03 2.37 14.98
N ALA A 216 0.02 2.95 13.78
CA ALA A 216 -0.09 2.21 12.52
C ALA A 216 1.20 1.48 12.13
N PHE A 217 2.39 2.00 12.47
CA PHE A 217 3.67 1.46 12.03
C PHE A 217 3.97 0.02 12.44
N PRO A 218 3.72 -0.43 13.69
CA PRO A 218 3.91 -1.83 14.06
C PRO A 218 3.17 -2.79 13.13
N PHE A 219 1.93 -2.45 12.75
CA PHE A 219 1.13 -3.27 11.85
C PHE A 219 1.68 -3.27 10.41
N LEU A 220 2.14 -2.12 9.91
CA LEU A 220 2.80 -2.03 8.59
C LEU A 220 4.11 -2.83 8.55
N LEU A 221 4.90 -2.80 9.63
CA LEU A 221 6.13 -3.59 9.75
C LEU A 221 5.83 -5.09 9.78
N VAL A 222 4.82 -5.52 10.55
CA VAL A 222 4.37 -6.93 10.56
C VAL A 222 3.96 -7.36 9.16
N ARG A 223 3.19 -6.53 8.45
CA ARG A 223 2.79 -6.77 7.06
C ARG A 223 3.99 -6.91 6.10
N GLY A 224 4.99 -6.04 6.23
CA GLY A 224 6.20 -6.09 5.40
C GLY A 224 7.05 -7.32 5.68
N ILE A 225 7.24 -7.67 6.96
CA ILE A 225 7.97 -8.88 7.39
C ILE A 225 7.26 -10.13 6.87
N PHE A 226 5.93 -10.20 7.02
CA PHE A 226 5.11 -11.29 6.49
C PHE A 226 5.28 -11.44 4.97
N GLY A 227 5.32 -10.32 4.24
CA GLY A 227 5.54 -10.30 2.80
C GLY A 227 6.81 -11.07 2.39
N ILE A 228 7.92 -10.86 3.08
CA ILE A 228 9.18 -11.57 2.85
C ILE A 228 9.07 -13.04 3.30
N LEU A 229 8.58 -13.29 4.51
CA LEU A 229 8.46 -14.63 5.07
C LEU A 229 7.59 -15.56 4.21
N SER A 230 6.53 -15.04 3.59
CA SER A 230 5.63 -15.79 2.72
C SER A 230 6.32 -16.43 1.50
N ILE A 231 7.49 -15.91 1.10
CA ILE A 231 8.25 -16.40 -0.06
C ILE A 231 9.11 -17.61 0.30
N PHE A 232 9.64 -17.63 1.53
CA PHE A 232 10.55 -18.65 2.01
C PHE A 232 9.83 -19.80 2.72
N LEU A 233 8.69 -19.52 3.34
CA LEU A 233 7.92 -20.52 4.02
C LEU A 233 7.02 -21.23 3.01
N ASP A 234 7.41 -22.45 2.67
CA ASP A 234 6.70 -23.29 1.70
C ASP A 234 5.22 -23.50 2.05
N ARG A 235 4.87 -23.48 3.34
CA ARG A 235 3.48 -23.53 3.84
C ARG A 235 2.66 -22.29 3.53
N MET A 236 3.30 -21.24 3.03
CA MET A 236 2.71 -19.95 2.71
C MET A 236 2.86 -19.54 1.24
N ASN A 237 3.18 -20.50 0.38
CA ASN A 237 3.33 -20.28 -1.04
C ASN A 237 2.07 -20.73 -1.81
N TYR A 238 1.35 -19.78 -2.40
CA TYR A 238 0.19 -20.02 -3.28
C TYR A 238 0.44 -20.99 -4.43
N PHE A 239 1.69 -21.10 -4.88
CA PHE A 239 2.03 -21.91 -6.05
C PHE A 239 2.44 -23.34 -5.68
N LYS A 240 2.47 -23.68 -4.39
CA LYS A 240 2.83 -25.02 -3.94
C LYS A 240 1.56 -25.86 -3.76
N ILE A 241 1.43 -26.92 -4.56
CA ILE A 241 0.25 -27.82 -4.54
C ILE A 241 0.04 -28.47 -3.18
N SER A 242 1.11 -28.71 -2.41
CA SER A 242 1.00 -29.24 -1.05
C SER A 242 0.21 -28.35 -0.07
N ASN A 243 -0.07 -27.10 -0.45
CA ASN A 243 -0.90 -26.19 0.34
C ASN A 243 -2.38 -26.24 -0.05
N TYR A 244 -2.73 -27.04 -1.06
CA TYR A 244 -4.11 -27.32 -1.44
C TYR A 244 -4.49 -28.69 -0.85
N ASP A 245 -5.40 -28.68 0.13
CA ASP A 245 -6.06 -29.85 0.67
C ASP A 245 -7.35 -30.18 -0.13
N GLU A 246 -8.04 -31.26 0.23
CA GLU A 246 -9.33 -31.64 -0.40
C GLU A 246 -10.41 -30.55 -0.30
N ASN A 247 -10.21 -29.54 0.55
CA ASN A 247 -11.09 -28.39 0.76
C ASN A 247 -10.47 -27.06 0.26
N GLY A 248 -9.49 -27.12 -0.64
CA GLY A 248 -8.79 -25.96 -1.20
C GLY A 248 -7.60 -25.51 -0.36
N LEU A 249 -7.40 -24.22 -0.13
CA LEU A 249 -6.20 -23.73 0.56
C LEU A 249 -6.15 -24.17 2.04
N SER A 250 -4.94 -24.52 2.49
CA SER A 250 -4.66 -24.91 3.88
C SER A 250 -5.16 -23.86 4.87
N ALA A 251 -5.83 -24.31 5.94
CA ALA A 251 -6.32 -23.43 7.01
C ALA A 251 -5.20 -22.58 7.63
N TYR A 252 -4.01 -23.15 7.79
CA TYR A 252 -2.85 -22.46 8.33
C TYR A 252 -2.43 -21.30 7.42
N PHE A 253 -2.42 -21.54 6.12
CA PHE A 253 -2.07 -20.53 5.14
C PHE A 253 -3.04 -19.35 5.18
N ILE A 254 -4.34 -19.64 5.09
CA ILE A 254 -5.41 -18.64 5.12
C ILE A 254 -5.35 -17.84 6.43
N ALA A 255 -5.18 -18.51 7.57
CA ALA A 255 -5.11 -17.85 8.87
C ALA A 255 -3.92 -16.88 8.94
N CYS A 256 -2.73 -17.32 8.50
CA CYS A 256 -1.55 -16.47 8.47
C CYS A 256 -1.73 -15.28 7.54
N GLU A 257 -2.24 -15.50 6.33
CA GLU A 257 -2.43 -14.42 5.36
C GLU A 257 -3.44 -13.38 5.86
N TYR A 258 -4.63 -13.80 6.28
CA TYR A 258 -5.65 -12.86 6.71
C TYR A 258 -5.30 -12.14 8.00
N THR A 259 -4.56 -12.80 8.91
CA THR A 259 -4.14 -12.19 10.18
C THR A 259 -2.93 -11.27 10.00
N MET A 260 -1.88 -11.73 9.32
CA MET A 260 -0.60 -11.02 9.25
C MET A 260 -0.51 -10.04 8.08
N ALA A 261 -1.30 -10.25 7.02
CA ALA A 261 -1.41 -9.28 5.94
C ALA A 261 -2.67 -8.43 6.07
N THR A 262 -3.82 -9.05 5.86
CA THR A 262 -5.07 -8.33 5.63
C THR A 262 -5.55 -7.55 6.85
N THR A 263 -5.48 -8.15 8.03
CA THR A 263 -5.88 -7.50 9.29
C THR A 263 -4.93 -6.35 9.64
N MET A 264 -3.62 -6.54 9.46
CA MET A 264 -2.61 -5.52 9.75
C MET A 264 -2.82 -4.28 8.87
N GLU A 265 -3.05 -4.47 7.57
CA GLU A 265 -3.39 -3.39 6.64
C GLU A 265 -4.69 -2.68 7.03
N PHE A 266 -5.73 -3.45 7.40
CA PHE A 266 -7.02 -2.90 7.81
C PHE A 266 -6.90 -2.03 9.07
N ILE A 267 -6.18 -2.51 10.09
CA ILE A 267 -5.97 -1.76 11.35
C ILE A 267 -5.17 -0.48 11.08
N SER A 268 -4.09 -0.54 10.29
CA SER A 268 -3.34 0.64 9.89
C SER A 268 -4.23 1.66 9.17
N ALA A 269 -5.03 1.22 8.20
CA ALA A 269 -5.92 2.10 7.44
C ALA A 269 -7.03 2.72 8.31
N CYS A 270 -7.62 1.94 9.22
CA CYS A 270 -8.59 2.42 10.22
C CYS A 270 -7.96 3.39 11.23
N THR A 271 -6.68 3.23 11.54
CA THR A 271 -5.94 4.17 12.38
C THR A 271 -5.72 5.49 11.64
N LEU A 272 -5.30 5.45 10.38
CA LEU A 272 -5.06 6.66 9.59
C LEU A 272 -6.34 7.43 9.29
N ILE A 273 -7.45 6.75 8.97
CA ILE A 273 -8.75 7.40 8.77
C ILE A 273 -9.27 8.04 10.07
N SER A 274 -8.89 7.54 11.25
CA SER A 274 -9.32 8.13 12.53
C SER A 274 -8.83 9.58 12.71
N VAL A 275 -7.73 9.96 12.04
CA VAL A 275 -7.20 11.33 12.01
C VAL A 275 -8.24 12.31 11.48
N TYR A 276 -8.99 11.93 10.44
CA TYR A 276 -10.07 12.75 9.88
C TYR A 276 -11.10 13.12 10.94
N TYR A 277 -11.62 12.10 11.64
CA TYR A 277 -12.69 12.28 12.62
C TYR A 277 -12.20 13.09 13.82
N HIS A 278 -10.97 12.84 14.26
CA HIS A 278 -10.34 13.62 15.32
C HIS A 278 -10.20 15.10 14.92
N ASP A 279 -9.65 15.39 13.74
CA ASP A 279 -9.43 16.77 13.29
C ASP A 279 -10.73 17.53 13.06
N ARG A 280 -11.79 16.84 12.62
CA ARG A 280 -13.13 17.42 12.49
C ARG A 280 -13.77 17.70 13.86
N TYR A 281 -13.65 16.78 14.83
CA TYR A 281 -14.18 16.96 16.17
C TYR A 281 -13.58 18.19 16.88
N TYR A 282 -12.29 18.45 16.68
CA TYR A 282 -11.60 19.62 17.24
C TYR A 282 -11.60 20.86 16.32
N GLY A 283 -12.35 20.86 15.22
CA GLY A 283 -12.48 22.01 14.32
C GLY A 283 -11.21 22.40 13.56
N LYS A 284 -10.20 21.51 13.47
CA LYS A 284 -8.90 21.79 12.82
C LYS A 284 -8.89 21.48 11.32
N PHE A 285 -9.95 20.87 10.80
CA PHE A 285 -10.04 20.42 9.41
C PHE A 285 -10.03 21.58 8.39
N SER A 286 -10.57 22.74 8.76
CA SER A 286 -10.95 23.80 7.82
C SER A 286 -9.81 24.63 7.20
N ASN A 287 -8.53 24.42 7.52
CA ASN A 287 -7.49 25.39 7.11
C ASN A 287 -6.09 24.83 6.79
N LYS A 288 -5.85 23.51 6.81
CA LYS A 288 -4.47 22.97 6.84
C LYS A 288 -4.16 21.73 5.99
N GLU A 289 -5.12 21.07 5.36
CA GLU A 289 -4.78 19.94 4.50
C GLU A 289 -4.17 20.44 3.19
N ARG A 290 -2.91 20.10 2.92
CA ARG A 290 -2.27 20.44 1.65
C ARG A 290 -3.00 19.72 0.52
N ILE A 291 -3.49 20.49 -0.44
CA ILE A 291 -3.90 19.98 -1.75
C ILE A 291 -2.74 19.13 -2.28
N ILE A 292 -3.01 17.88 -2.63
CA ILE A 292 -2.03 17.04 -3.30
C ILE A 292 -1.78 17.67 -4.67
N GLU A 293 -0.72 18.46 -4.79
CA GLU A 293 -0.24 18.91 -6.09
C GLU A 293 0.27 17.67 -6.86
N PRO A 294 -0.20 17.46 -8.11
CA PRO A 294 0.32 16.39 -8.94
C PRO A 294 1.82 16.60 -9.15
N LEU A 295 2.61 15.53 -8.95
CA LEU A 295 4.06 15.55 -9.18
C LEU A 295 4.41 15.80 -10.66
N THR A 296 3.42 15.71 -11.55
CA THR A 296 3.54 15.85 -13.00
C THR A 296 2.42 16.73 -13.55
N GLU A 297 2.53 18.04 -13.40
CA GLU A 297 1.97 18.97 -14.39
C GLU A 297 3.17 19.62 -15.09
N GLU A 298 3.50 19.08 -16.27
CA GLU A 298 4.08 19.91 -17.33
C GLU A 298 2.98 20.92 -17.70
N GLU A 299 2.99 22.08 -17.07
CA GLU A 299 2.23 23.20 -17.58
C GLU A 299 2.71 23.46 -19.00
N SER A 300 1.77 23.30 -19.92
CA SER A 300 1.87 23.63 -21.33
C SER A 300 2.07 25.13 -21.52
N ASP A 301 3.22 25.64 -21.10
CA ASP A 301 3.68 27.00 -21.40
C ASP A 301 4.45 26.95 -22.74
N SER A 302 3.69 26.70 -23.80
CA SER A 302 4.18 26.72 -25.19
C SER A 302 3.02 26.93 -26.16
N LYS A 303 2.26 28.02 -25.97
CA LYS A 303 1.51 28.69 -27.05
C LYS A 303 1.49 30.19 -26.80
N GLY A 304 2.65 30.78 -27.02
CA GLY A 304 2.90 32.22 -26.94
C GLY A 304 4.12 32.62 -27.76
N VAL A 305 4.19 32.15 -29.01
CA VAL A 305 4.98 32.72 -30.11
C VAL A 305 4.13 32.64 -31.36
#